data_AF-A0A8X6QA35-F1
#
_entry.id   AF-A0A8X6QA35-F1
#
_cell.length_a   1.000
_cell.length_b   1.000
_cell.length_c   1.000
_cell.angle_alpha   90.00
_cell.angle_beta   90.00
_cell.angle_gamma   90.00
#
_symmetry.space_group_name_H-M   'P 1'
#
loop_
_entity.id
_entity.type
_entity.pdbx_description
1 polymer ?
#
loop_
_entity_poly.entity_id
_entity_poly.type
_entity_poly.pdbx_seq_one_letter_code
_entity_poly.pdbx_strand_id
1 'polypeptide(L)'
;MFLIENRSSNTDDKEELNSRRLNKRVKYRSKLLKDIQRFRKEYLGKLVQKRNEKQSRSPQIREIVLVEDYNKKRLFWSFAKIIELIPGRDRKIRTVKLKT
;
A
#
# COMPACT_ATOMS: atom_id res chain seq x y z
N MET A 1 13.28 73.90 -0.82
CA MET A 1 12.74 72.69 -1.48
C MET A 1 13.65 71.55 -1.07
N PHE A 2 13.25 70.74 -0.09
CA PHE A 2 14.11 69.69 0.46
C PHE A 2 13.64 68.34 -0.08
N LEU A 3 14.49 67.70 -0.88
CA LEU A 3 14.33 66.31 -1.26
C LEU A 3 14.51 65.45 -0.01
N ILE A 4 13.42 64.89 0.50
CA ILE A 4 13.46 63.83 1.50
C ILE A 4 14.00 62.60 0.78
N GLU A 5 15.20 62.16 1.17
CA GLU A 5 15.74 60.86 0.76
C GLU A 5 14.73 59.78 1.11
N ASN A 6 14.30 59.05 0.08
CA ASN A 6 13.45 57.89 0.26
C ASN A 6 14.30 56.81 0.95
N ARG A 7 14.15 56.69 2.26
CA ARG A 7 14.83 55.68 3.08
C ARG A 7 14.43 54.29 2.56
N SER A 8 15.35 53.62 1.87
CA SER A 8 15.21 52.25 1.37
C SER A 8 15.31 51.25 2.53
N SER A 9 14.34 51.26 3.44
CA SER A 9 14.36 50.38 4.61
C SER A 9 13.02 49.68 4.80
N ASN A 10 12.72 48.70 3.93
CA ASN A 10 11.83 47.56 4.23
C ASN A 10 11.58 46.59 3.05
N THR A 11 12.17 46.81 1.87
CA THR A 11 11.84 46.02 0.67
C THR A 11 12.65 44.73 0.58
N ASP A 12 13.93 44.75 0.97
CA ASP A 12 14.86 43.63 0.84
C ASP A 12 14.46 42.43 1.72
N ASP A 13 14.10 42.70 2.99
CA ASP A 13 13.63 41.66 3.92
C ASP A 13 12.31 41.02 3.47
N LYS A 14 11.42 41.80 2.83
CA LYS A 14 10.14 41.29 2.30
C LYS A 14 10.35 40.39 1.09
N GLU A 15 11.32 40.73 0.23
CA GLU A 15 11.68 39.91 -0.92
C GLU A 15 12.37 38.61 -0.51
N GLU A 16 13.25 38.66 0.49
CA GLU A 16 13.89 37.45 1.02
C GLU A 16 12.88 36.52 1.72
N LEU A 17 11.94 37.08 2.49
CA LEU A 17 10.85 36.31 3.10
C LEU A 17 9.92 35.69 2.05
N ASN A 18 9.63 36.42 0.97
CA ASN A 18 8.84 35.90 -0.15
C ASN A 18 9.58 34.79 -0.90
N SER A 19 10.87 34.97 -1.22
CA SER A 19 11.67 33.95 -1.89
C SER A 19 11.78 32.68 -1.04
N ARG A 20 11.97 32.79 0.28
CA ARG A 20 11.94 31.67 1.22
C ARG A 20 10.59 30.94 1.23
N ARG A 21 9.46 31.67 1.22
CA ARG A 21 8.11 31.09 1.15
C ARG A 21 7.87 30.35 -0.17
N LEU A 22 8.27 30.96 -1.29
CA LEU A 22 8.17 30.35 -2.62
C LEU A 22 9.02 29.08 -2.70
N ASN A 23 10.26 29.12 -2.22
CA ASN A 23 11.15 27.96 -2.16
C ASN A 23 10.58 26.81 -1.31
N LYS A 24 9.96 27.11 -0.16
CA LYS A 24 9.23 26.11 0.64
C LYS A 24 8.08 25.46 -0.16
N ARG A 25 7.30 26.28 -0.88
CA ARG A 25 6.17 25.78 -1.68
C ARG A 25 6.62 24.94 -2.88
N VAL A 26 7.73 25.32 -3.53
CA VAL A 26 8.34 24.52 -4.61
C VAL A 26 8.83 23.19 -4.07
N LYS A 27 9.60 23.17 -2.97
CA LYS A 27 10.07 21.93 -2.33
C LYS A 27 8.92 21.00 -1.94
N TYR A 28 7.85 21.56 -1.37
CA TYR A 28 6.65 20.79 -1.02
C TYR A 28 5.99 20.15 -2.25
N ARG A 29 5.81 20.91 -3.33
CA ARG A 29 5.24 20.38 -4.59
C ARG A 29 6.11 19.29 -5.19
N SER A 30 7.43 19.47 -5.22
CA SER A 30 8.35 18.43 -5.71
C SER A 30 8.29 17.16 -4.87
N LYS A 31 8.19 17.29 -3.53
CA LYS A 31 7.98 16.15 -2.64
C LYS A 31 6.66 15.44 -2.93
N LEU A 32 5.57 16.18 -3.02
CA LEU A 32 4.24 15.63 -3.31
C LEU A 32 4.22 14.85 -4.64
N LEU A 33 4.85 15.38 -5.69
CA LEU A 33 4.94 14.69 -6.98
C LEU A 33 5.74 13.38 -6.87
N LYS A 34 6.85 13.38 -6.11
CA LYS A 34 7.63 12.15 -5.85
C LYS A 34 6.80 11.13 -5.07
N ASP A 35 6.08 11.58 -4.04
CA ASP A 35 5.24 10.71 -3.22
C ASP A 35 4.09 10.10 -4.05
N ILE A 36 3.48 10.87 -4.96
CA ILE A 36 2.47 10.36 -5.90
C ILE A 36 3.06 9.32 -6.87
N GLN A 37 4.26 9.57 -7.42
CA GLN A 37 4.94 8.59 -8.28
C GLN A 37 5.26 7.30 -7.52
N ARG A 38 5.75 7.43 -6.28
CA ARG A 38 6.05 6.29 -5.41
C ARG A 38 4.78 5.50 -5.09
N PHE A 39 3.69 6.18 -4.75
CA PHE A 39 2.39 5.55 -4.51
C PHE A 39 1.93 4.75 -5.74
N ARG A 40 1.99 5.32 -6.94
CA ARG A 40 1.62 4.61 -8.17
C ARG A 40 2.49 3.36 -8.38
N LYS A 41 3.81 3.47 -8.22
CA LYS A 41 4.72 2.34 -8.44
C LYS A 41 4.56 1.25 -7.38
N GLU A 42 4.56 1.61 -6.10
CA GLU A 42 4.56 0.65 -5.00
C GLU A 42 3.16 0.11 -4.71
N TYR A 43 2.14 0.95 -4.68
CA TYR A 43 0.80 0.55 -4.31
C TYR A 43 0.04 -0.02 -5.52
N LEU A 44 -0.08 0.73 -6.62
CA LEU A 44 -0.79 0.25 -7.80
C LEU A 44 -0.02 -0.86 -8.52
N GLY A 45 1.32 -0.81 -8.54
CA GLY A 45 2.14 -1.90 -9.09
C GLY A 45 1.90 -3.24 -8.38
N LYS A 46 1.81 -3.23 -7.03
CA LYS A 46 1.46 -4.43 -6.26
C LYS A 46 0.02 -4.89 -6.50
N LEU A 47 -0.91 -3.96 -6.71
CA LEU A 47 -2.32 -4.27 -7.00
C LEU A 47 -2.47 -4.97 -8.36
N VAL A 48 -1.75 -4.49 -9.38
CA VAL A 48 -1.73 -5.11 -10.72
C VAL A 48 -1.14 -6.52 -10.65
N GLN A 49 -0.11 -6.74 -9.84
CA GLN A 49 0.50 -8.06 -9.67
C GLN A 49 -0.48 -9.08 -9.06
N LYS A 50 -1.32 -8.68 -8.10
CA LYS A 50 -2.37 -9.55 -7.53
C LYS A 50 -3.42 -10.00 -8.55
N ARG A 51 -3.73 -9.18 -9.56
CA ARG A 51 -4.67 -9.57 -10.62
C ARG A 51 -4.14 -10.74 -11.47
N ASN A 52 -2.82 -10.82 -11.59
CA ASN A 52 -2.13 -11.84 -12.39
C ASN A 52 -1.63 -13.03 -11.55
N GLU A 53 -1.92 -13.06 -10.24
CA GLU A 53 -1.75 -14.31 -9.48
C GLU A 53 -2.63 -15.36 -10.17
N LYS A 54 -1.98 -16.39 -10.72
CA LYS A 54 -2.68 -17.54 -11.27
C LYS A 54 -3.63 -18.01 -10.20
N GLN A 55 -4.92 -18.05 -10.53
CA GLN A 55 -5.94 -18.57 -9.61
C GLN A 55 -5.45 -19.94 -9.16
N SER A 56 -5.20 -20.06 -7.85
CA SER A 56 -4.83 -21.35 -7.29
C SER A 56 -5.95 -22.35 -7.62
N ARG A 57 -5.56 -23.59 -7.93
CA ARG A 57 -6.51 -24.66 -8.19
C ARG A 57 -7.52 -24.75 -7.05
N SER A 58 -8.78 -25.01 -7.36
CA SER A 58 -9.80 -25.25 -6.34
C SER A 58 -9.48 -26.54 -5.56
N PRO A 59 -9.65 -26.54 -4.23
CA PRO A 59 -9.41 -27.72 -3.42
C PRO A 59 -10.36 -28.87 -3.81
N GLN A 60 -9.92 -30.11 -3.63
CA GLN A 60 -10.70 -31.30 -3.97
C GLN A 60 -11.03 -32.17 -2.77
N ILE A 61 -12.18 -32.85 -2.84
CA ILE A 61 -12.56 -33.87 -1.86
C ILE A 61 -11.52 -35.00 -1.90
N ARG A 62 -11.15 -35.50 -0.72
CA ARG A 62 -10.09 -36.50 -0.47
C ARG A 62 -8.65 -36.00 -0.62
N GLU A 63 -8.43 -34.73 -0.89
CA GLU A 63 -7.10 -34.12 -0.87
C GLU A 63 -6.57 -34.00 0.58
N ILE A 64 -5.26 -34.18 0.75
CA ILE A 64 -4.57 -34.00 2.03
C ILE A 64 -3.97 -32.61 2.06
N VAL A 65 -4.24 -31.86 3.12
CA VAL A 65 -3.78 -30.47 3.31
C VAL A 65 -3.04 -30.32 4.64
N LEU A 66 -2.10 -29.36 4.69
CA LEU A 66 -1.53 -28.88 5.95
C LEU A 66 -2.52 -27.90 6.60
N VAL A 67 -2.78 -28.07 7.89
CA VAL A 67 -3.56 -27.12 8.68
C VAL A 67 -2.61 -26.26 9.48
N GLU A 68 -2.66 -24.95 9.22
CA GLU A 68 -1.89 -23.96 9.98
C GLU A 68 -2.32 -23.96 11.44
N ASP A 69 -1.33 -24.08 12.33
CA ASP A 69 -1.48 -23.93 13.77
C ASP A 69 -0.50 -22.86 14.24
N TYR A 70 -1.02 -21.69 14.63
CA TYR A 70 -0.22 -20.54 15.03
C TYR A 70 0.64 -20.80 16.29
N ASN A 71 0.29 -21.81 17.09
CA ASN A 71 1.03 -22.15 18.29
C ASN A 71 2.20 -23.10 18.02
N LYS A 72 2.34 -23.61 16.79
CA LYS A 72 3.33 -24.62 16.42
C LYS A 72 4.21 -24.14 15.27
N LYS A 73 5.48 -24.55 15.30
CA LYS A 73 6.36 -24.38 14.13
C LYS A 73 5.76 -25.14 12.94
N ARG A 74 5.99 -24.64 11.72
CA ARG A 74 5.46 -25.19 10.46
C ARG A 74 5.72 -26.69 10.27
N LEU A 75 6.84 -27.19 10.77
CA LEU A 75 7.21 -28.61 10.75
C LEU A 75 6.24 -29.51 11.52
N PHE A 76 5.46 -28.95 12.45
CA PHE A 76 4.51 -29.66 13.32
C PHE A 76 3.05 -29.32 12.99
N TRP A 77 2.78 -28.67 11.86
CA TRP A 77 1.42 -28.48 11.38
C TRP A 77 0.79 -29.84 11.05
N SER A 78 -0.45 -30.04 11.49
CA SER A 78 -1.15 -31.30 11.28
C SER A 78 -1.59 -31.44 9.83
N PHE A 79 -1.56 -32.68 9.32
CA PHE A 79 -2.22 -33.01 8.07
C PHE A 79 -3.69 -33.34 8.33
N ALA A 80 -4.55 -32.95 7.40
CA ALA A 80 -5.96 -33.34 7.42
C ALA A 80 -6.46 -33.63 6.01
N LYS A 81 -7.48 -34.48 5.91
CA LYS A 81 -8.13 -34.82 4.65
C LYS A 81 -9.39 -33.99 4.46
N ILE A 82 -9.56 -33.42 3.28
CA ILE A 82 -10.80 -32.75 2.89
C ILE A 82 -11.90 -33.80 2.71
N ILE A 83 -12.99 -33.68 3.47
CA ILE A 83 -14.16 -34.56 3.34
C ILE A 83 -15.33 -33.87 2.64
N GLU A 84 -15.40 -32.54 2.68
CA GLU A 84 -16.51 -31.78 2.11
C GLU A 84 -16.04 -30.39 1.69
N LEU A 85 -16.61 -29.88 0.59
CA LEU A 85 -16.38 -28.52 0.10
C LEU A 85 -17.64 -27.70 0.35
N ILE A 86 -17.51 -26.56 1.03
CA ILE A 86 -18.63 -25.70 1.39
C ILE A 86 -18.54 -24.42 0.54
N PRO A 87 -19.38 -24.30 -0.52
CA PRO A 87 -19.42 -23.10 -1.34
C PRO A 87 -20.13 -21.95 -0.60
N GLY A 88 -19.66 -20.72 -0.83
CA GLY A 88 -20.34 -19.51 -0.40
C GLY A 88 -21.54 -19.18 -1.29
N ARG A 89 -22.20 -18.05 -1.00
CA ARG A 89 -23.37 -17.55 -1.75
C ARG A 89 -23.07 -17.32 -3.25
N ASP A 90 -21.83 -16.98 -3.57
CA ASP A 90 -21.30 -16.79 -4.93
C ASP A 90 -20.89 -18.09 -5.62
N ARG A 91 -21.21 -19.25 -5.03
CA ARG A 91 -20.83 -20.61 -5.46
C ARG A 91 -19.32 -20.88 -5.47
N LYS A 92 -18.50 -19.95 -4.94
CA LYS A 92 -17.06 -20.18 -4.78
C LYS A 92 -16.80 -20.94 -3.49
N ILE A 93 -15.92 -21.93 -3.55
CA ILE A 93 -15.49 -22.68 -2.36
C ILE A 93 -14.67 -21.74 -1.48
N ARG A 94 -15.13 -21.52 -0.24
CA ARG A 94 -14.46 -20.66 0.74
C ARG A 94 -14.10 -21.41 2.02
N THR A 95 -14.83 -22.48 2.31
CA THR A 95 -14.63 -23.31 3.50
C THR A 95 -14.58 -24.78 3.10
N VAL A 96 -13.78 -25.56 3.81
CA VAL A 96 -13.70 -27.01 3.64
C VAL A 96 -13.88 -27.69 4.99
N LYS A 97 -14.53 -28.84 5.00
CA LYS A 97 -14.61 -29.69 6.19
C LYS A 97 -13.46 -30.68 6.16
N LEU A 98 -12.76 -30.78 7.28
CA LEU A 98 -11.56 -31.60 7.42
C LEU A 98 -11.81 -32.79 8.33
N LYS A 99 -11.14 -33.91 8.03
CA LYS A 99 -10.98 -35.06 8.92
C LYS A 99 -9.50 -35.24 9.19
N THR A 100 -9.13 -35.07 10.45
CA THR A 100 -7.78 -35.34 10.97
C THR A 100 -7.63 -36.82 11.27
#